data_AF-W4QH33-F1
#
_entry.id   AF-W4QH33-F1
#
_cell.length_a   1.000
_cell.length_b   1.000
_cell.length_c   1.000
_cell.angle_alpha   90.00
_cell.angle_beta   90.00
_cell.angle_gamma   90.00
#
_symmetry.space_group_name_H-M   'P 1'
#
loop_
_entity.id
_entity.type
_entity.pdbx_description
1 polymer ?
#
loop_
_entity_poly.entity_id
_entity_poly.type
_entity_poly.pdbx_seq_one_letter_code
_entity_poly.pdbx_strand_id
1 'polypeptide(L)'
;MNTNIKRIKGEVKHLIKSHSVKEVTSNTNHATSGIYLLYIDHFTNESVIPIYIGKSANIQKSYKEHLIQILALNRLSYDDYYKYFFSNEYSYYEGKINACKIFKYMLENDCTLNDFRMIIIEEITGDQLDKREQAYIQKLSSSFVGFNEFSSYQYNLKVCSSKETMNLEEFTLYIELLLKDLNEIDNYFHYGYTYFNFAHYFSKDISYFLEGDFQLTSTIQLKIQQFNRNLNLILKKYNLETELEVSKQKHRIFSKYQEEYENEHSDYIEKSRQQSGLLKRLIKIIKKESINKTVDNFQTSSNEKLKLYMEAFDDWKKYTKTLRHQRCKMIFPNHLFSPFQLEDKSNVNIKSDNPRNAPNTCTIKLDMSNSESETSKHPFIIRACYRLIDMKGNVYQKQHYIRNESTLKCQHGIKYIEKDFGNIIPIEKQPFSITSKSNQGVDQPFITLLAEYNHGINDYTLKKQELVPLQIVFNEIEQLINENTRFKVKTPIPSNYLIECIKRENIKVTTFIEKLLSTNY
;
A
#
# COMPACT_ATOMS: atom_id res chain seq x y z
N MET A 1 -11.01 -24.28 21.20
CA MET A 1 -9.96 -23.43 20.61
C MET A 1 -8.77 -24.32 20.28
N ASN A 2 -8.31 -24.34 19.02
CA ASN A 2 -7.24 -25.22 18.53
C ASN A 2 -5.96 -25.05 19.37
N THR A 3 -5.41 -26.14 19.94
CA THR A 3 -4.24 -26.14 20.82
C THR A 3 -3.01 -25.48 20.17
N ASN A 4 -2.89 -25.59 18.84
CA ASN A 4 -1.83 -24.94 18.08
C ASN A 4 -1.95 -23.42 18.08
N ILE A 5 -3.16 -22.85 17.98
CA ILE A 5 -3.38 -21.40 18.01
C ILE A 5 -2.95 -20.81 19.35
N LYS A 6 -3.30 -21.48 20.46
CA LYS A 6 -2.87 -21.05 21.80
C LYS A 6 -1.35 -21.06 21.93
N ARG A 7 -0.68 -22.10 21.43
CA ARG A 7 0.79 -22.19 21.40
C ARG A 7 1.40 -21.04 20.59
N ILE A 8 0.92 -20.82 19.36
CA ILE A 8 1.42 -19.73 18.49
C ILE A 8 1.21 -18.36 19.16
N LYS A 9 0.01 -18.09 19.71
CA LYS A 9 -0.29 -16.85 20.44
C LYS A 9 0.64 -16.66 21.64
N GLY A 10 1.00 -17.74 22.34
CA GLY A 10 2.00 -17.74 23.42
C GLY A 10 3.41 -17.39 22.92
N GLU A 11 3.85 -17.99 21.82
CA GLU A 11 5.15 -17.69 21.20
C GLU A 11 5.25 -16.23 20.71
N VAL A 12 4.19 -15.71 20.10
CA VAL A 12 4.11 -14.31 19.68
C VAL A 12 4.23 -13.37 20.89
N LYS A 13 3.44 -13.60 21.95
CA LYS A 13 3.52 -12.81 23.17
C LYS A 13 4.90 -12.87 23.82
N HIS A 14 5.54 -14.04 23.80
CA HIS A 14 6.91 -14.21 24.28
C HIS A 14 7.89 -13.37 23.44
N LEU A 15 7.82 -13.43 22.10
CA LEU A 15 8.67 -12.64 21.21
C LEU A 15 8.49 -11.13 21.43
N ILE A 16 7.25 -10.66 21.57
CA ILE A 16 6.95 -9.26 21.86
C ILE A 16 7.59 -8.83 23.18
N LYS A 17 7.41 -9.63 24.24
CA LYS A 17 7.98 -9.33 25.55
C LYS A 17 9.52 -9.36 25.54
N SER A 18 10.14 -10.32 24.86
CA SER A 18 11.60 -10.47 24.84
C SER A 18 12.32 -9.44 23.98
N HIS A 19 11.61 -8.77 23.06
CA HIS A 19 12.17 -7.77 22.14
C HIS A 19 11.56 -6.37 22.32
N SER A 20 10.87 -6.10 23.43
CA SER A 20 10.20 -4.80 23.67
C SER A 20 11.17 -3.62 23.64
N VAL A 21 12.45 -3.83 24.01
CA VAL A 21 13.50 -2.79 23.94
C VAL A 21 13.93 -2.46 22.50
N LYS A 22 13.58 -3.30 21.52
CA LYS A 22 13.84 -3.11 20.09
C LYS A 22 12.60 -2.66 19.33
N GLU A 23 11.71 -1.96 20.01
CA GLU A 23 10.54 -1.39 19.38
C GLU A 23 10.91 -0.26 18.42
N VAL A 24 10.34 -0.29 17.23
CA VAL A 24 10.53 0.71 16.19
C VAL A 24 9.34 1.65 16.20
N THR A 25 9.62 2.95 16.38
CA THR A 25 8.60 4.00 16.41
C THR A 25 8.98 5.13 15.46
N SER A 26 8.13 6.15 15.34
CA SER A 26 8.46 7.36 14.58
C SER A 26 9.65 8.13 15.16
N ASN A 27 10.01 7.89 16.42
CA ASN A 27 11.06 8.60 17.15
C ASN A 27 12.38 7.82 17.23
N THR A 28 12.39 6.55 16.81
CA THR A 28 13.62 5.75 16.75
C THR A 28 14.37 5.98 15.45
N ASN A 29 15.62 5.49 15.38
CA ASN A 29 16.42 5.51 14.16
C ASN A 29 17.10 4.15 13.93
N HIS A 30 16.28 3.13 13.70
CA HIS A 30 16.77 1.78 13.42
C HIS A 30 17.03 1.57 11.93
N ALA A 31 18.04 2.25 11.40
CA ALA A 31 18.51 2.09 10.02
C ALA A 31 19.31 0.78 9.82
N THR A 32 18.89 -0.30 10.47
CA THR A 32 19.51 -1.63 10.42
C THR A 32 18.72 -2.56 9.50
N SER A 33 19.42 -3.57 9.01
CA SER A 33 18.85 -4.66 8.23
C SER A 33 18.40 -5.79 9.16
N GLY A 34 17.28 -6.44 8.84
CA GLY A 34 16.82 -7.60 9.59
C GLY A 34 15.38 -8.01 9.34
N ILE A 35 14.87 -8.83 10.26
CA ILE A 35 13.50 -9.31 10.33
C ILE A 35 12.76 -8.54 11.44
N TYR A 36 11.56 -8.08 11.12
CA TYR A 36 10.68 -7.40 12.04
C TYR A 36 9.34 -8.14 12.17
N LEU A 37 8.70 -7.93 13.31
CA LEU A 37 7.34 -8.35 13.59
C LEU A 37 6.50 -7.08 13.80
N LEU A 38 5.57 -6.85 12.88
CA LEU A 38 4.50 -5.86 13.03
C LEU A 38 3.33 -6.55 13.71
N TYR A 39 2.73 -5.90 14.70
CA TYR A 39 1.56 -6.43 15.40
C TYR A 39 0.58 -5.33 15.78
N ILE A 40 -0.69 -5.72 15.95
CA ILE A 40 -1.69 -4.89 16.62
C ILE A 40 -1.77 -5.33 18.07
N ASP A 41 -1.51 -4.43 19.02
CA ASP A 41 -1.51 -4.71 20.47
C ASP A 41 -2.93 -4.86 21.04
N HIS A 42 -3.72 -5.73 20.40
CA HIS A 42 -5.12 -5.97 20.73
C HIS A 42 -5.48 -7.42 20.41
N PHE A 43 -5.02 -8.37 21.23
CA PHE A 43 -5.15 -9.82 20.99
C PHE A 43 -6.50 -10.41 21.46
N THR A 44 -7.60 -9.69 21.26
CA THR A 44 -8.95 -10.10 21.70
C THR A 44 -9.63 -11.05 20.74
N ASN A 45 -9.32 -10.95 19.45
CA ASN A 45 -9.83 -11.86 18.44
C ASN A 45 -9.20 -13.26 18.58
N GLU A 46 -10.04 -14.30 18.63
CA GLU A 46 -9.57 -15.69 18.77
C GLU A 46 -9.41 -16.42 17.42
N SER A 47 -9.92 -15.86 16.33
CA SER A 47 -9.73 -16.40 14.99
C SER A 47 -8.48 -15.83 14.32
N VAL A 48 -8.06 -14.60 14.63
CA VAL A 48 -6.89 -13.93 14.04
C VAL A 48 -5.83 -13.61 15.09
N ILE A 49 -4.57 -13.95 14.80
CA ILE A 49 -3.41 -13.48 15.55
C ILE A 49 -2.84 -12.28 14.79
N PRO A 50 -2.97 -11.03 15.28
CA PRO A 50 -2.74 -9.83 14.49
C PRO A 50 -1.25 -9.52 14.32
N ILE A 51 -0.56 -10.34 13.54
CA ILE A 51 0.88 -10.23 13.26
C ILE A 51 1.18 -10.25 11.77
N TYR A 52 2.25 -9.57 11.41
CA TYR A 52 2.90 -9.63 10.11
C TYR A 52 4.41 -9.77 10.33
N ILE A 53 5.02 -10.71 9.63
CA ILE A 53 6.47 -10.87 9.59
C ILE A 53 6.98 -10.28 8.29
N GLY A 54 7.97 -9.41 8.38
CA GLY A 54 8.63 -8.86 7.21
C GLY A 54 10.12 -8.73 7.39
N LYS A 55 10.82 -8.54 6.27
CA LYS A 55 12.26 -8.22 6.22
C LYS A 55 12.50 -6.84 5.65
N SER A 56 13.65 -6.26 5.97
CA SER A 56 14.11 -5.04 5.32
C SER A 56 15.62 -4.86 5.45
N ALA A 57 16.24 -4.23 4.46
CA ALA A 57 17.59 -3.69 4.58
C ALA A 57 17.65 -2.43 5.46
N ASN A 58 16.50 -1.77 5.66
CA ASN A 58 16.34 -0.62 6.54
C ASN A 58 14.97 -0.70 7.23
N ILE A 59 14.95 -1.25 8.45
CA ILE A 59 13.72 -1.49 9.19
C ILE A 59 12.96 -0.18 9.50
N GLN A 60 13.67 0.91 9.83
CA GLN A 60 13.03 2.21 10.06
C GLN A 60 12.27 2.72 8.82
N LYS A 61 12.82 2.49 7.63
CA LYS A 61 12.14 2.83 6.36
C LYS A 61 10.87 2.01 6.19
N SER A 62 10.93 0.70 6.43
CA SER A 62 9.76 -0.18 6.31
C SER A 62 8.67 0.13 7.34
N TYR A 63 9.03 0.50 8.57
CA TYR A 63 8.07 1.01 9.55
C TYR A 63 7.28 2.20 9.00
N LYS A 64 8.01 3.19 8.46
CA LYS A 64 7.43 4.40 7.89
C LYS A 64 6.53 4.07 6.71
N GLU A 65 6.92 3.15 5.84
CA GLU A 65 6.12 2.71 4.69
C GLU A 65 4.81 2.05 5.12
N HIS A 66 4.84 1.16 6.12
CA HIS A 66 3.61 0.52 6.64
C HIS A 66 2.69 1.54 7.31
N LEU A 67 3.23 2.40 8.17
CA LEU A 67 2.42 3.41 8.86
C LEU A 67 1.79 4.41 7.88
N ILE A 68 2.52 4.84 6.84
CA ILE A 68 1.96 5.71 5.79
C ILE A 68 0.80 5.03 5.06
N GLN A 69 0.88 3.72 4.78
CA GLN A 69 -0.23 2.99 4.15
C GLN A 69 -1.47 2.94 5.05
N ILE A 70 -1.31 2.72 6.36
CA ILE A 70 -2.42 2.76 7.32
C ILE A 70 -3.00 4.17 7.43
N LEU A 71 -2.17 5.21 7.50
CA LEU A 71 -2.61 6.61 7.53
C LEU A 71 -3.37 6.99 6.24
N ALA A 72 -2.91 6.52 5.08
CA ALA A 72 -3.59 6.73 3.81
C ALA A 72 -5.01 6.12 3.82
N LEU A 73 -5.13 4.86 4.24
CA LEU A 73 -6.43 4.19 4.39
C LEU A 73 -7.33 4.91 5.39
N ASN A 74 -6.75 5.36 6.51
CA ASN A 74 -7.47 6.05 7.56
C ASN A 74 -8.13 7.35 7.06
N ARG A 75 -7.55 8.05 6.09
CA ARG A 75 -8.12 9.31 5.59
C ARG A 75 -9.28 9.11 4.62
N LEU A 76 -9.45 7.93 4.05
CA LEU A 76 -10.55 7.66 3.13
C LEU A 76 -11.85 7.45 3.89
N SER A 77 -12.94 8.04 3.41
CA SER A 77 -14.28 7.67 3.89
C SER A 77 -14.57 6.21 3.52
N TYR A 78 -15.46 5.56 4.26
CA TYR A 78 -15.88 4.20 3.92
C TYR A 78 -16.35 4.07 2.46
N ASP A 79 -17.14 5.04 1.98
CA ASP A 79 -17.67 5.02 0.62
C ASP A 79 -16.57 5.20 -0.44
N ASP A 80 -15.60 6.07 -0.18
CA ASP A 80 -14.47 6.25 -1.08
C ASP A 80 -13.60 4.99 -1.07
N TYR A 81 -13.30 4.44 0.11
CA TYR A 81 -12.54 3.21 0.24
C TYR A 81 -13.21 2.03 -0.49
N TYR A 82 -14.53 1.88 -0.32
CA TYR A 82 -15.35 0.90 -1.04
C TYR A 82 -15.23 1.10 -2.55
N LYS A 83 -15.39 2.34 -3.00
CA LYS A 83 -15.26 2.68 -4.41
C LYS A 83 -13.89 2.26 -4.94
N TYR A 84 -12.80 2.58 -4.26
CA TYR A 84 -11.43 2.21 -4.68
C TYR A 84 -11.18 0.71 -4.72
N PHE A 85 -11.80 -0.04 -3.82
CA PHE A 85 -11.69 -1.50 -3.81
C PHE A 85 -12.43 -2.16 -4.98
N PHE A 86 -13.57 -1.60 -5.37
CA PHE A 86 -14.59 -2.32 -6.14
C PHE A 86 -15.02 -1.66 -7.46
N SER A 87 -14.68 -0.40 -7.73
CA SER A 87 -15.12 0.30 -8.94
C SER A 87 -14.47 -0.23 -10.21
N ASN A 88 -13.19 -0.61 -10.13
CA ASN A 88 -12.36 -0.94 -11.31
C ASN A 88 -12.18 -2.44 -11.53
N GLU A 89 -11.71 -2.80 -12.73
CA GLU A 89 -11.35 -4.17 -13.15
C GLU A 89 -10.21 -4.78 -12.34
N TYR A 90 -9.38 -3.94 -11.71
CA TYR A 90 -8.42 -4.33 -10.68
C TYR A 90 -8.61 -3.44 -9.45
N SER A 91 -8.37 -4.00 -8.25
CA SER A 91 -8.43 -3.17 -7.04
C SER A 91 -7.22 -2.25 -7.05
N TYR A 92 -7.40 -0.97 -6.70
CA TYR A 92 -6.26 -0.06 -6.50
C TYR A 92 -5.31 -0.58 -5.42
N TYR A 93 -5.78 -1.47 -4.54
CA TYR A 93 -5.06 -1.98 -3.38
C TYR A 93 -4.56 -3.42 -3.52
N GLU A 94 -4.65 -4.01 -4.71
CA GLU A 94 -4.28 -5.40 -4.96
C GLU A 94 -2.80 -5.70 -4.62
N GLY A 95 -1.90 -4.72 -4.74
CA GLY A 95 -0.49 -4.85 -4.35
C GLY A 95 -0.20 -4.58 -2.87
N LYS A 96 -1.21 -4.28 -2.05
CA LYS A 96 -1.06 -3.81 -0.66
C LYS A 96 -2.12 -4.41 0.26
N ILE A 97 -2.47 -5.67 -0.01
CA ILE A 97 -3.51 -6.38 0.73
C ILE A 97 -3.16 -6.54 2.21
N ASN A 98 -1.87 -6.69 2.56
CA ASN A 98 -1.46 -6.73 3.97
C ASN A 98 -1.88 -5.47 4.74
N ALA A 99 -1.72 -4.28 4.17
CA ALA A 99 -2.20 -3.04 4.81
C ALA A 99 -3.72 -3.04 4.96
N CYS A 100 -4.46 -3.59 4.00
CA CYS A 100 -5.92 -3.68 4.06
C CYS A 100 -6.38 -4.69 5.14
N LYS A 101 -5.73 -5.85 5.24
CA LYS A 101 -5.97 -6.84 6.32
C LYS A 101 -5.72 -6.24 7.71
N ILE A 102 -4.61 -5.50 7.85
CA ILE A 102 -4.28 -4.81 9.11
C ILE A 102 -5.34 -3.76 9.42
N PHE A 103 -5.67 -2.89 8.46
CA PHE A 103 -6.64 -1.81 8.65
C PHE A 103 -8.04 -2.33 8.98
N LYS A 104 -8.52 -3.37 8.25
CA LYS A 104 -9.77 -4.07 8.58
C LYS A 104 -9.75 -4.59 10.02
N TYR A 105 -8.67 -5.29 10.41
CA TYR A 105 -8.57 -5.83 11.76
C TYR A 105 -8.66 -4.72 12.81
N MET A 106 -7.94 -3.61 12.61
CA MET A 106 -7.97 -2.49 13.53
C MET A 106 -9.38 -1.90 13.67
N LEU A 107 -10.10 -1.70 12.56
CA LEU A 107 -11.46 -1.18 12.60
C LEU A 107 -12.47 -2.12 13.26
N GLU A 108 -12.37 -3.43 12.99
CA GLU A 108 -13.32 -4.42 13.50
C GLU A 108 -13.10 -4.84 14.95
N ASN A 109 -12.01 -4.39 15.57
CA ASN A 109 -11.69 -4.67 16.96
C ASN A 109 -11.49 -3.37 17.77
N ASP A 110 -12.08 -2.26 17.31
CA ASP A 110 -12.07 -0.95 17.99
C ASP A 110 -10.66 -0.45 18.37
N CYS A 111 -9.66 -0.77 17.53
CA CYS A 111 -8.29 -0.36 17.75
C CYS A 111 -8.06 1.09 17.31
N THR A 112 -6.95 1.65 17.78
CA THR A 112 -6.42 2.96 17.41
C THR A 112 -5.04 2.83 16.78
N LEU A 113 -4.49 3.93 16.27
CA LEU A 113 -3.11 3.94 15.78
C LEU A 113 -2.06 3.69 16.86
N ASN A 114 -2.39 3.83 18.15
CA ASN A 114 -1.48 3.51 19.25
C ASN A 114 -1.26 1.99 19.40
N ASP A 115 -2.20 1.18 18.91
CA ASP A 115 -2.12 -0.28 18.92
C ASP A 115 -1.25 -0.80 17.76
N PHE A 116 -0.94 0.02 16.75
CA PHE A 116 -0.05 -0.37 15.66
C PHE A 116 1.41 -0.33 16.12
N ARG A 117 2.03 -1.51 16.30
CA ARG A 117 3.39 -1.66 16.84
C ARG A 117 4.28 -2.43 15.88
N MET A 118 5.60 -2.21 16.00
CA MET A 118 6.59 -2.99 15.28
C MET A 118 7.85 -3.18 16.13
N ILE A 119 8.39 -4.40 16.15
CA ILE A 119 9.62 -4.75 16.86
C ILE A 119 10.62 -5.42 15.93
N ILE A 120 11.91 -5.23 16.19
CA ILE A 120 12.98 -5.98 15.52
C ILE A 120 13.14 -7.32 16.24
N ILE A 121 12.95 -8.43 15.52
CA ILE A 121 13.08 -9.78 16.09
C ILE A 121 14.44 -10.42 15.77
N GLU A 122 15.09 -10.03 14.67
CA GLU A 122 16.45 -10.50 14.33
C GLU A 122 17.14 -9.47 13.45
N GLU A 123 18.36 -9.05 13.80
CA GLU A 123 19.19 -8.20 12.94
C GLU A 123 20.07 -9.09 12.08
N ILE A 124 19.91 -8.98 10.76
CA ILE A 124 20.61 -9.83 9.79
C ILE A 124 20.72 -9.11 8.45
N THR A 125 21.82 -9.35 7.73
CA THR A 125 22.11 -8.72 6.43
C THR A 125 22.28 -9.79 5.35
N GLY A 126 22.15 -9.36 4.09
CA GLY A 126 22.48 -10.16 2.92
C GLY A 126 21.52 -11.32 2.65
N ASP A 127 22.06 -12.37 2.03
CA ASP A 127 21.29 -13.44 1.38
C ASP A 127 20.47 -14.31 2.35
N GLN A 128 20.70 -14.17 3.66
CA GLN A 128 19.96 -14.92 4.68
C GLN A 128 18.59 -14.31 5.01
N LEU A 129 18.31 -13.07 4.60
CA LEU A 129 17.05 -12.37 4.91
C LEU A 129 15.81 -13.16 4.46
N ASP A 130 15.80 -13.64 3.21
CA ASP A 130 14.68 -14.40 2.65
C ASP A 130 14.43 -15.69 3.43
N LYS A 131 15.50 -16.44 3.69
CA LYS A 131 15.43 -17.71 4.42
C LYS A 131 14.94 -17.50 5.86
N ARG A 132 15.40 -16.45 6.53
CA ARG A 132 15.01 -16.12 7.91
C ARG A 132 13.57 -15.63 8.00
N GLU A 133 13.14 -14.75 7.10
CA GLU A 133 11.75 -14.31 7.02
C GLU A 133 10.80 -15.51 6.89
N GLN A 134 11.08 -16.42 5.94
CA GLN A 134 10.27 -17.62 5.75
C GLN A 134 10.28 -18.55 6.97
N ALA A 135 11.42 -18.67 7.66
CA ALA A 135 11.48 -19.45 8.90
C ALA A 135 10.56 -18.89 10.00
N TYR A 136 10.50 -17.57 10.17
CA TYR A 136 9.59 -16.94 11.13
C TYR A 136 8.12 -17.01 10.70
N ILE A 137 7.82 -16.79 9.41
CA ILE A 137 6.46 -16.96 8.86
C ILE A 137 5.94 -18.36 9.16
N GLN A 138 6.76 -19.39 8.95
CA GLN A 138 6.39 -20.78 9.19
C GLN A 138 6.26 -21.10 10.68
N LYS A 139 7.23 -20.68 11.50
CA LYS A 139 7.23 -20.90 12.95
C LYS A 139 5.97 -20.34 13.61
N LEU A 140 5.58 -19.12 13.20
CA LEU A 140 4.43 -18.40 13.75
C LEU A 140 3.15 -18.62 12.94
N SER A 141 3.22 -19.41 11.87
CA SER A 141 2.13 -19.66 10.91
C SER A 141 1.43 -18.38 10.44
N SER A 142 2.17 -17.27 10.32
CA SER A 142 1.59 -15.93 10.14
C SER A 142 0.89 -15.75 8.79
N SER A 143 1.15 -16.63 7.82
CA SER A 143 0.44 -16.71 6.53
C SER A 143 -0.96 -17.35 6.63
N PHE A 144 -1.25 -18.02 7.74
CA PHE A 144 -2.54 -18.65 8.01
C PHE A 144 -3.33 -17.85 9.03
N VAL A 145 -2.73 -17.62 10.20
CA VAL A 145 -3.41 -17.05 11.35
C VAL A 145 -3.21 -15.53 11.47
N GLY A 146 -2.24 -14.97 10.74
CA GLY A 146 -1.91 -13.55 10.73
C GLY A 146 -2.15 -12.90 9.37
N PHE A 147 -1.41 -11.82 9.11
CA PHE A 147 -1.64 -10.97 7.95
C PHE A 147 -0.86 -11.38 6.70
N ASN A 148 0.24 -12.14 6.82
CA ASN A 148 1.06 -12.54 5.68
C ASN A 148 0.26 -13.31 4.61
N GLU A 149 0.72 -13.26 3.37
CA GLU A 149 0.30 -14.20 2.32
C GLU A 149 1.02 -15.53 2.44
N PHE A 150 0.53 -16.54 1.70
CA PHE A 150 1.16 -17.86 1.62
C PHE A 150 2.57 -17.81 1.04
N SER A 151 3.45 -18.69 1.54
CA SER A 151 4.85 -18.75 1.11
C SER A 151 4.97 -19.08 -0.38
N SER A 152 4.12 -19.98 -0.89
CA SER A 152 4.04 -20.32 -2.32
C SER A 152 3.70 -19.11 -3.18
N TYR A 153 2.76 -18.26 -2.74
CA TYR A 153 2.38 -17.05 -3.46
C TYR A 153 3.52 -16.02 -3.48
N GLN A 154 4.15 -15.76 -2.33
CA GLN A 154 5.28 -14.84 -2.23
C GLN A 154 6.46 -15.29 -3.10
N TYR A 155 6.73 -16.60 -3.13
CA TYR A 155 7.75 -17.18 -3.99
C TYR A 155 7.42 -17.00 -5.48
N ASN A 156 6.18 -17.31 -5.88
CA ASN A 156 5.76 -17.17 -7.26
C ASN A 156 5.87 -15.72 -7.76
N LEU A 157 5.48 -14.73 -6.95
CA LEU A 157 5.66 -13.32 -7.30
C LEU A 157 7.13 -12.96 -7.57
N LYS A 158 8.05 -13.48 -6.75
CA LYS A 158 9.49 -13.24 -6.92
C LYS A 158 9.98 -13.82 -8.25
N VAL A 159 9.61 -15.05 -8.56
CA VAL A 159 10.01 -15.71 -9.82
C VAL A 159 9.36 -15.04 -11.02
N CYS A 160 8.06 -14.76 -11.02
CA CYS A 160 7.41 -14.07 -12.15
C CYS A 160 7.97 -12.65 -12.39
N SER A 161 8.49 -11.99 -11.35
CA SER A 161 9.06 -10.64 -11.50
C SER A 161 10.40 -10.61 -12.24
N SER A 162 11.15 -11.73 -12.32
CA SER A 162 12.42 -11.79 -13.05
C SER A 162 12.26 -11.92 -14.57
N LYS A 163 11.03 -12.10 -15.08
CA LYS A 163 10.69 -12.32 -16.51
C LYS A 163 11.34 -13.56 -17.14
N GLU A 164 11.97 -14.43 -16.36
CA GLU A 164 12.51 -15.71 -16.81
C GLU A 164 11.48 -16.83 -16.61
N THR A 165 11.49 -17.83 -17.49
CA THR A 165 10.74 -19.06 -17.25
C THR A 165 11.35 -19.81 -16.08
N MET A 166 10.51 -20.28 -15.17
CA MET A 166 10.94 -21.00 -13.96
C MET A 166 11.76 -22.23 -14.34
N ASN A 167 12.98 -22.36 -13.81
CA ASN A 167 13.81 -23.53 -14.04
C ASN A 167 13.37 -24.73 -13.15
N LEU A 168 13.97 -25.91 -13.37
CA LEU A 168 13.58 -27.12 -12.64
C LEU A 168 13.77 -27.03 -11.12
N GLU A 169 14.84 -26.38 -10.66
CA GLU A 169 15.10 -26.22 -9.22
C GLU A 169 14.07 -25.29 -8.58
N GLU A 170 13.78 -24.18 -9.26
CA GLU A 170 12.77 -23.22 -8.81
C GLU A 170 11.37 -23.82 -8.79
N PHE A 171 11.03 -24.62 -9.80
CA PHE A 171 9.76 -25.34 -9.86
C PHE A 171 9.65 -26.40 -8.78
N THR A 172 10.74 -27.12 -8.50
CA THR A 172 10.79 -28.10 -7.41
C THR A 172 10.50 -27.42 -6.07
N LEU A 173 11.16 -26.29 -5.80
CA LEU A 173 10.93 -25.52 -4.58
C LEU A 173 9.50 -24.95 -4.52
N TYR A 174 8.97 -24.45 -5.63
CA TYR A 174 7.61 -23.95 -5.70
C TYR A 174 6.56 -25.02 -5.37
N ILE A 175 6.70 -26.23 -5.93
CA ILE A 175 5.81 -27.37 -5.64
C ILE A 175 5.92 -27.79 -4.16
N GLU A 176 7.11 -27.76 -3.58
CA GLU A 176 7.30 -28.02 -2.14
C GLU A 176 6.58 -27.00 -1.27
N LEU A 177 6.67 -25.71 -1.62
CA LEU A 177 5.96 -24.64 -0.93
C LEU A 177 4.44 -24.77 -1.09
N LEU A 178 3.94 -25.10 -2.29
CA LEU A 178 2.52 -25.34 -2.54
C LEU A 178 1.99 -26.49 -1.68
N LEU A 179 2.69 -27.63 -1.64
CA LEU A 179 2.32 -28.77 -0.81
C LEU A 179 2.33 -28.41 0.67
N LYS A 180 3.36 -27.68 1.12
CA LYS A 180 3.47 -27.24 2.51
C LYS A 180 2.31 -26.35 2.91
N ASP A 181 1.99 -25.36 2.08
CA ASP A 181 0.88 -24.47 2.35
C ASP A 181 -0.44 -25.26 2.38
N LEU A 182 -0.67 -26.08 1.35
CA LEU A 182 -1.88 -26.88 1.17
C LEU A 182 -2.16 -27.82 2.34
N ASN A 183 -1.11 -28.46 2.89
CA ASN A 183 -1.23 -29.40 4.00
C ASN A 183 -1.70 -28.71 5.31
N GLU A 184 -1.46 -27.40 5.46
CA GLU A 184 -1.85 -26.63 6.64
C GLU A 184 -3.19 -25.91 6.48
N ILE A 185 -3.68 -25.73 5.25
CA ILE A 185 -4.96 -25.02 5.00
C ILE A 185 -6.10 -25.60 5.80
N ASP A 186 -6.19 -26.94 5.88
CA ASP A 186 -7.30 -27.58 6.60
C ASP A 186 -7.30 -27.26 8.10
N ASN A 187 -6.11 -27.14 8.70
CA ASN A 187 -5.94 -26.83 10.12
C ASN A 187 -6.37 -25.39 10.46
N TYR A 188 -6.29 -24.49 9.48
CA TYR A 188 -6.43 -23.05 9.68
C TYR A 188 -7.52 -22.41 8.83
N PHE A 189 -8.33 -23.16 8.09
CA PHE A 189 -9.26 -22.62 7.09
C PHE A 189 -10.20 -21.53 7.65
N HIS A 190 -10.63 -21.68 8.90
CA HIS A 190 -11.49 -20.73 9.63
C HIS A 190 -10.73 -19.73 10.52
N TYR A 191 -9.41 -19.67 10.40
CA TYR A 191 -8.54 -18.79 11.17
C TYR A 191 -7.80 -17.78 10.26
N GLY A 192 -7.52 -16.62 10.83
CA GLY A 192 -6.79 -15.52 10.21
C GLY A 192 -7.41 -15.13 8.88
N TYR A 193 -6.54 -15.05 7.88
CA TYR A 193 -6.91 -14.79 6.49
C TYR A 193 -6.67 -16.02 5.61
N THR A 194 -6.67 -17.23 6.18
CA THR A 194 -6.40 -18.48 5.44
C THR A 194 -7.37 -18.67 4.27
N TYR A 195 -8.68 -18.55 4.50
CA TYR A 195 -9.65 -18.69 3.40
C TYR A 195 -9.43 -17.60 2.34
N PHE A 196 -9.13 -16.36 2.73
CA PHE A 196 -8.85 -15.30 1.78
C PHE A 196 -7.60 -15.61 0.95
N ASN A 197 -6.50 -15.99 1.58
CA ASN A 197 -5.25 -16.36 0.92
C ASN A 197 -5.46 -17.56 -0.01
N PHE A 198 -6.24 -18.56 0.39
CA PHE A 198 -6.57 -19.71 -0.46
C PHE A 198 -7.46 -19.34 -1.65
N ALA A 199 -8.52 -18.59 -1.41
CA ALA A 199 -9.45 -18.19 -2.46
C ALA A 199 -8.77 -17.26 -3.47
N HIS A 200 -8.01 -16.27 -2.99
CA HIS A 200 -7.50 -15.17 -3.79
C HIS A 200 -6.09 -15.39 -4.36
N TYR A 201 -5.18 -16.03 -3.61
CA TYR A 201 -3.74 -16.06 -3.96
C TYR A 201 -3.16 -17.45 -4.20
N PHE A 202 -3.79 -18.51 -3.68
CA PHE A 202 -3.27 -19.85 -3.86
C PHE A 202 -3.54 -20.37 -5.29
N SER A 203 -2.48 -20.84 -5.93
CA SER A 203 -2.53 -21.44 -7.27
C SER A 203 -3.26 -22.78 -7.23
N LYS A 204 -4.43 -22.82 -7.87
CA LYS A 204 -5.28 -24.04 -7.97
C LYS A 204 -5.04 -24.81 -9.27
N ASP A 205 -4.20 -24.27 -10.14
CA ASP A 205 -3.79 -24.88 -11.40
C ASP A 205 -2.29 -24.63 -11.58
N ILE A 206 -1.55 -25.69 -11.88
CA ILE A 206 -0.10 -25.65 -12.12
C ILE A 206 0.24 -26.14 -13.54
N SER A 207 -0.77 -26.39 -14.38
CA SER A 207 -0.58 -26.89 -15.75
C SER A 207 0.32 -26.00 -16.59
N TYR A 208 0.19 -24.68 -16.45
CA TYR A 208 1.04 -23.69 -17.12
C TYR A 208 2.55 -23.89 -16.85
N PHE A 209 2.93 -24.37 -15.67
CA PHE A 209 4.34 -24.65 -15.36
C PHE A 209 4.84 -25.97 -15.94
N LEU A 210 3.92 -26.86 -16.36
CA LEU A 210 4.23 -28.15 -16.97
C LEU A 210 4.41 -28.03 -18.49
N GLU A 211 4.08 -26.88 -19.08
CA GLU A 211 4.28 -26.58 -20.51
C GLU A 211 5.73 -26.20 -20.84
N GLY A 212 6.62 -26.13 -19.84
CA GLY A 212 8.04 -25.83 -20.03
C GLY A 212 8.86 -27.02 -20.58
N ASP A 213 10.00 -26.72 -21.21
CA ASP A 213 10.89 -27.68 -21.89
C ASP A 213 11.69 -28.61 -20.95
N PHE A 214 11.45 -28.60 -19.64
CA PHE A 214 12.24 -29.39 -18.68
C PHE A 214 11.61 -30.76 -18.38
N GLN A 215 12.45 -31.80 -18.37
CA GLN A 215 12.03 -33.15 -18.01
C GLN A 215 11.82 -33.28 -16.49
N LEU A 216 10.59 -33.62 -16.10
CA LEU A 216 10.25 -33.87 -14.70
C LEU A 216 10.85 -35.18 -14.20
N THR A 217 11.52 -35.14 -13.06
CA THR A 217 11.95 -36.35 -12.35
C THR A 217 10.74 -37.10 -11.78
N SER A 218 10.86 -38.42 -11.59
CA SER A 218 9.81 -39.24 -10.96
C SER A 218 9.39 -38.73 -9.58
N THR A 219 10.34 -38.21 -8.80
CA THR A 219 10.09 -37.58 -7.50
C THR A 219 9.16 -36.37 -7.60
N ILE A 220 9.38 -35.49 -8.58
CA ILE A 220 8.54 -34.29 -8.78
C ILE A 220 7.15 -34.70 -9.28
N GLN A 221 7.06 -35.68 -10.18
CA GLN A 221 5.78 -36.20 -10.64
C GLN A 221 4.91 -36.73 -9.49
N LEU A 222 5.51 -37.47 -8.54
CA LEU A 222 4.81 -37.92 -7.34
C LEU A 222 4.31 -36.75 -6.48
N LYS A 223 5.12 -35.69 -6.32
CA LYS A 223 4.69 -34.48 -5.59
C LYS A 223 3.54 -33.76 -6.28
N ILE A 224 3.54 -33.69 -7.62
CA ILE A 224 2.42 -33.11 -8.40
C ILE A 224 1.14 -33.93 -8.21
N GLN A 225 1.24 -35.26 -8.26
CA GLN A 225 0.09 -36.14 -8.00
C GLN A 225 -0.46 -35.95 -6.58
N GLN A 226 0.43 -35.87 -5.59
CA GLN A 226 0.06 -35.57 -4.21
C GLN A 226 -0.63 -34.20 -4.09
N PHE A 227 -0.10 -33.17 -4.75
CA PHE A 227 -0.68 -31.82 -4.76
C PHE A 227 -2.11 -31.84 -5.31
N ASN A 228 -2.30 -32.42 -6.50
CA ASN A 228 -3.62 -32.50 -7.13
C ASN A 228 -4.62 -33.28 -6.26
N ARG A 229 -4.19 -34.39 -5.66
CA ARG A 229 -5.02 -35.17 -4.74
C ARG A 229 -5.44 -34.34 -3.52
N ASN A 230 -4.48 -33.69 -2.85
CA ASN A 230 -4.74 -32.92 -1.65
C ASN A 230 -5.61 -31.69 -1.94
N LEU A 231 -5.39 -31.04 -3.09
CA LEU A 231 -6.18 -29.89 -3.52
C LEU A 231 -7.64 -30.29 -3.72
N ASN A 232 -7.89 -31.39 -4.43
CA ASN A 232 -9.25 -31.90 -4.64
C ASN A 232 -9.95 -32.24 -3.32
N LEU A 233 -9.23 -32.80 -2.34
CA LEU A 233 -9.81 -33.08 -1.01
C LEU A 233 -10.26 -31.80 -0.30
N ILE A 234 -9.44 -30.75 -0.32
CA ILE A 234 -9.76 -29.45 0.30
C ILE A 234 -10.92 -28.78 -0.44
N LEU A 235 -10.90 -28.76 -1.77
CA LEU A 235 -11.98 -28.16 -2.57
C LEU A 235 -13.31 -28.85 -2.29
N LYS A 236 -13.35 -30.19 -2.22
CA LYS A 236 -14.53 -30.97 -1.83
C LYS A 236 -15.02 -30.60 -0.45
N LYS A 237 -14.11 -30.63 0.54
CA LYS A 237 -14.45 -30.41 1.94
C LYS A 237 -15.11 -29.04 2.18
N TYR A 238 -14.67 -28.01 1.45
CA TYR A 238 -15.17 -26.64 1.59
C TYR A 238 -16.14 -26.21 0.48
N ASN A 239 -16.60 -27.14 -0.37
CA ASN A 239 -17.53 -26.89 -1.47
C ASN A 239 -17.06 -25.80 -2.46
N LEU A 240 -15.75 -25.80 -2.78
CA LEU A 240 -15.11 -24.84 -3.69
C LEU A 240 -14.86 -25.42 -5.09
N GLU A 241 -15.26 -26.66 -5.35
CA GLU A 241 -15.10 -27.32 -6.65
C GLU A 241 -15.87 -26.59 -7.75
N THR A 242 -17.11 -26.19 -7.47
CA THR A 242 -17.96 -25.51 -8.47
C THR A 242 -17.34 -24.20 -8.92
N GLU A 243 -16.78 -23.40 -8.00
CA GLU A 243 -16.12 -22.15 -8.34
C GLU A 243 -14.90 -22.39 -9.25
N LEU A 244 -14.11 -23.43 -8.95
CA LEU A 244 -12.93 -23.79 -9.74
C LEU A 244 -13.33 -24.31 -11.14
N GLU A 245 -14.30 -25.21 -11.22
CA GLU A 245 -14.75 -25.79 -12.49
C GLU A 245 -15.39 -24.74 -13.40
N VAL A 246 -16.23 -23.85 -12.86
CA VAL A 246 -16.79 -22.73 -13.64
C VAL A 246 -15.67 -21.81 -14.13
N SER A 247 -14.67 -21.52 -13.29
CA SER A 247 -13.51 -20.71 -13.67
C SER A 247 -12.72 -21.36 -14.82
N LYS A 248 -12.43 -22.67 -14.71
CA LYS A 248 -11.72 -23.44 -15.75
C LYS A 248 -12.52 -23.51 -17.04
N GLN A 249 -13.83 -23.77 -16.96
CA GLN A 249 -14.70 -23.85 -18.12
C GLN A 249 -14.74 -22.52 -18.88
N LYS A 250 -14.94 -21.40 -18.18
CA LYS A 250 -14.94 -20.07 -18.81
C LYS A 250 -13.59 -19.74 -19.42
N HIS A 251 -12.49 -20.06 -18.74
CA HIS A 251 -11.14 -19.84 -19.29
C HIS A 251 -10.89 -20.69 -20.55
N ARG A 252 -11.26 -21.98 -20.55
CA ARG A 252 -11.15 -22.86 -21.72
C ARG A 252 -11.93 -22.34 -22.92
N ILE A 253 -13.16 -21.86 -22.70
CA ILE A 253 -13.99 -21.29 -23.77
C ILE A 253 -13.33 -20.03 -24.32
N PHE A 254 -12.86 -19.14 -23.45
CA PHE A 254 -12.12 -17.94 -23.82
C PHE A 254 -10.85 -18.27 -24.64
N SER A 255 -9.97 -19.14 -24.14
CA SER A 255 -8.73 -19.52 -24.81
C SER A 255 -8.97 -20.22 -26.15
N LYS A 256 -10.00 -21.06 -26.24
CA LYS A 256 -10.40 -21.70 -27.50
C LYS A 256 -10.78 -20.67 -28.55
N TYR A 257 -11.64 -19.71 -28.23
CA TYR A 257 -12.05 -18.68 -29.19
C TYR A 257 -10.92 -17.71 -29.52
N GLN A 258 -10.01 -17.44 -28.57
CA GLN A 258 -8.80 -16.68 -28.83
C GLN A 258 -7.94 -17.39 -29.89
N GLU A 259 -7.63 -18.68 -29.69
CA GLU A 259 -6.84 -19.47 -30.63
C GLU A 259 -7.52 -19.58 -32.01
N GLU A 260 -8.82 -19.84 -32.05
CA GLU A 260 -9.58 -19.92 -33.30
C GLU A 260 -9.59 -18.59 -34.07
N TYR A 261 -9.65 -17.46 -33.36
CA TYR A 261 -9.55 -16.13 -33.94
C TYR A 261 -8.13 -15.83 -34.42
N GLU A 262 -7.10 -16.09 -33.60
CA GLU A 262 -5.70 -15.85 -33.95
C GLU A 262 -5.26 -16.67 -35.16
N ASN A 263 -5.64 -17.96 -35.22
CA ASN A 263 -5.35 -18.84 -36.36
C ASN A 263 -6.04 -18.34 -37.64
N GLU A 264 -7.32 -17.99 -37.58
CA GLU A 264 -8.05 -17.53 -38.76
C GLU A 264 -7.61 -16.12 -39.21
N HIS A 265 -7.26 -15.26 -38.26
CA HIS A 265 -6.71 -13.94 -38.56
C HIS A 265 -5.31 -14.04 -39.19
N SER A 266 -4.47 -14.96 -38.70
CA SER A 266 -3.16 -15.27 -39.30
C SER A 266 -3.32 -15.82 -40.72
N ASP A 267 -4.22 -16.79 -40.92
CA ASP A 267 -4.56 -17.33 -42.24
C ASP A 267 -5.08 -16.26 -43.20
N TYR A 268 -5.93 -15.34 -42.71
CA TYR A 268 -6.43 -14.21 -43.48
C TYR A 268 -5.30 -13.27 -43.90
N ILE A 269 -4.40 -12.90 -42.97
CA ILE A 269 -3.24 -12.06 -43.26
C ILE A 269 -2.32 -12.74 -44.29
N GLU A 270 -2.03 -14.03 -44.11
CA GLU A 270 -1.16 -14.79 -45.01
C GLU A 270 -1.79 -14.92 -46.40
N LYS A 271 -3.06 -15.29 -46.50
CA LYS A 271 -3.79 -15.37 -47.78
C LYS A 271 -3.90 -14.01 -48.44
N SER A 272 -4.14 -12.93 -47.69
CA SER A 272 -4.15 -11.55 -48.22
C SER A 272 -2.77 -11.13 -48.75
N ARG A 273 -1.69 -11.52 -48.09
CA ARG A 273 -0.30 -11.30 -48.56
C ARG A 273 -0.01 -12.10 -49.82
N GLN A 274 -0.33 -13.40 -49.85
CA GLN A 274 -0.19 -14.25 -51.02
C GLN A 274 -1.04 -13.75 -52.19
N GLN A 275 -2.27 -13.32 -51.92
CA GLN A 275 -3.16 -12.70 -52.91
C GLN A 275 -2.63 -11.37 -53.41
N SER A 276 -1.97 -10.53 -52.60
CA SER A 276 -1.33 -9.29 -53.08
C SER A 276 -0.13 -9.56 -54.02
N GLY A 277 0.63 -10.64 -53.76
CA GLY A 277 1.71 -11.13 -54.62
C GLY A 277 1.20 -11.81 -55.89
N LEU A 278 0.09 -12.55 -55.78
CA LEU A 278 -0.64 -13.15 -56.91
C LEU A 278 -1.39 -12.09 -57.72
N LEU A 279 -1.96 -11.03 -57.12
CA LEU A 279 -2.61 -9.90 -57.81
C LEU A 279 -1.63 -9.22 -58.77
N LYS A 280 -0.39 -9.01 -58.31
CA LYS A 280 0.71 -8.48 -59.14
C LYS A 280 1.03 -9.38 -60.35
N ARG A 281 0.75 -10.69 -60.28
CA ARG A 281 0.96 -11.67 -61.38
C ARG A 281 -0.33 -11.96 -62.19
N LEU A 282 -1.51 -11.89 -61.59
CA LEU A 282 -2.82 -12.29 -62.14
C LEU A 282 -3.66 -11.13 -62.71
N ILE A 283 -3.33 -9.85 -62.40
CA ILE A 283 -3.85 -8.70 -63.16
C ILE A 283 -3.61 -8.86 -64.68
N LYS A 284 -2.72 -9.78 -65.07
CA LYS A 284 -2.46 -10.15 -66.45
C LYS A 284 -3.41 -11.20 -67.07
N ILE A 285 -4.20 -11.99 -66.31
CA ILE A 285 -4.89 -13.18 -66.91
C ILE A 285 -6.37 -13.48 -66.50
N ILE A 286 -6.91 -13.31 -65.27
CA ILE A 286 -8.29 -13.86 -64.97
C ILE A 286 -9.22 -12.96 -64.11
N LYS A 287 -10.54 -13.10 -64.41
CA LYS A 287 -11.76 -12.45 -63.86
C LYS A 287 -11.80 -12.24 -62.34
N LYS A 288 -12.11 -10.98 -61.98
CA LYS A 288 -12.11 -10.35 -60.64
C LYS A 288 -13.17 -10.88 -59.64
N GLU A 289 -14.21 -11.59 -60.10
CA GLU A 289 -15.41 -11.87 -59.29
C GLU A 289 -15.31 -13.08 -58.34
N SER A 290 -14.59 -14.15 -58.69
CA SER A 290 -14.46 -15.33 -57.80
C SER A 290 -13.55 -15.09 -56.60
N ILE A 291 -12.57 -14.21 -56.77
CA ILE A 291 -11.61 -13.82 -55.72
C ILE A 291 -12.29 -12.96 -54.66
N ASN A 292 -13.10 -11.98 -55.06
CA ASN A 292 -13.83 -11.11 -54.12
C ASN A 292 -14.80 -11.90 -53.21
N LYS A 293 -15.59 -12.85 -53.77
CA LYS A 293 -16.47 -13.72 -52.96
C LYS A 293 -15.72 -14.54 -51.91
N THR A 294 -14.50 -14.98 -52.23
CA THR A 294 -13.69 -15.76 -51.30
C THR A 294 -13.20 -14.89 -50.16
N VAL A 295 -12.72 -13.67 -50.44
CA VAL A 295 -12.27 -12.69 -49.43
C VAL A 295 -13.43 -12.22 -48.54
N ASP A 296 -14.59 -11.94 -49.12
CA ASP A 296 -15.78 -11.50 -48.38
C ASP A 296 -16.28 -12.59 -47.42
N ASN A 297 -16.25 -13.86 -47.84
CA ASN A 297 -16.60 -14.99 -46.97
C ASN A 297 -15.61 -15.16 -45.80
N PHE A 298 -14.30 -14.99 -46.04
CA PHE A 298 -13.29 -15.05 -44.98
C PHE A 298 -13.41 -13.87 -44.00
N GLN A 299 -13.68 -12.66 -44.50
CA GLN A 299 -13.90 -11.50 -43.65
C GLN A 299 -15.15 -11.68 -42.78
N THR A 300 -16.21 -12.29 -43.31
CA THR A 300 -17.43 -12.59 -42.55
C THR A 300 -17.19 -13.65 -41.47
N SER A 301 -16.51 -14.75 -41.80
CA SER A 301 -16.13 -15.81 -40.85
C SER A 301 -15.20 -15.32 -39.74
N SER A 302 -14.20 -14.49 -40.08
CA SER A 302 -13.29 -13.86 -39.11
C SER A 302 -14.03 -12.90 -38.17
N ASN A 303 -15.02 -12.14 -38.68
CA ASN A 303 -15.87 -11.28 -37.87
C ASN A 303 -16.79 -12.07 -36.92
N GLU A 304 -17.31 -13.23 -37.35
CA GLU A 304 -18.11 -14.12 -36.48
C GLU A 304 -17.27 -14.70 -35.34
N LYS A 305 -16.05 -15.14 -35.60
CA LYS A 305 -15.13 -15.60 -34.55
C LYS A 305 -14.69 -14.50 -33.61
N LEU A 306 -14.42 -13.30 -34.13
CA LEU A 306 -14.12 -12.13 -33.30
C LEU A 306 -15.29 -11.84 -32.35
N LYS A 307 -16.53 -11.94 -32.82
CA LYS A 307 -17.72 -11.76 -31.99
C LYS A 307 -17.78 -12.81 -30.88
N LEU A 308 -17.60 -14.10 -31.20
CA LEU A 308 -17.60 -15.18 -30.20
C LEU A 308 -16.47 -15.02 -29.18
N TYR A 309 -15.28 -14.60 -29.62
CA TYR A 309 -14.15 -14.27 -28.76
C TYR A 309 -14.48 -13.11 -27.82
N MET A 310 -15.05 -12.01 -28.33
CA MET A 310 -15.47 -10.86 -27.51
C MET A 310 -16.55 -11.23 -26.49
N GLU A 311 -17.56 -12.01 -26.88
CA GLU A 311 -18.61 -12.49 -25.98
C GLU A 311 -18.03 -13.38 -24.86
N ALA A 312 -17.14 -14.31 -25.20
CA ALA A 312 -16.46 -15.16 -24.23
C ALA A 312 -15.54 -14.36 -23.30
N PHE A 313 -14.83 -13.36 -23.83
CA PHE A 313 -14.00 -12.45 -23.06
C PHE A 313 -14.83 -11.63 -22.07
N ASP A 314 -15.95 -11.06 -22.49
CA ASP A 314 -16.84 -10.27 -21.63
C ASP A 314 -17.47 -11.12 -20.52
N ASP A 315 -17.91 -12.35 -20.83
CA ASP A 315 -18.44 -13.28 -19.85
C ASP A 315 -17.37 -13.71 -18.82
N TRP A 316 -16.16 -14.06 -19.29
CA TRP A 316 -15.03 -14.35 -18.42
C TRP A 316 -14.68 -13.16 -17.53
N LYS A 317 -14.60 -11.95 -18.10
CA LYS A 317 -14.31 -10.69 -17.41
C LYS A 317 -15.36 -10.36 -16.34
N LYS A 318 -16.64 -10.55 -16.64
CA LYS A 318 -17.73 -10.33 -15.67
C LYS A 318 -17.66 -11.32 -14.51
N TYR A 319 -17.35 -12.58 -14.80
CA TYR A 319 -17.18 -13.62 -13.79
C TYR A 319 -16.00 -13.34 -12.86
N THR A 320 -14.82 -13.05 -13.41
CA THR A 320 -13.61 -12.75 -12.62
C THR A 320 -13.80 -11.51 -11.76
N LYS A 321 -14.45 -10.46 -12.28
CA LYS A 321 -14.81 -9.27 -11.49
C LYS A 321 -15.70 -9.60 -10.30
N THR A 322 -16.70 -10.47 -10.50
CA THR A 322 -17.64 -10.87 -9.44
C THR A 322 -16.93 -11.66 -8.34
N LEU A 323 -16.10 -12.64 -8.70
CA LEU A 323 -15.29 -13.39 -7.74
C LEU A 323 -14.31 -12.48 -7.00
N ARG A 324 -13.66 -11.56 -7.70
CA ARG A 324 -12.73 -10.60 -7.07
C ARG A 324 -13.46 -9.76 -6.03
N HIS A 325 -14.66 -9.26 -6.35
CA HIS A 325 -15.51 -8.51 -5.42
C HIS A 325 -15.78 -9.31 -4.13
N GLN A 326 -16.23 -10.56 -4.29
CA GLN A 326 -16.51 -11.46 -3.16
C GLN A 326 -15.27 -11.70 -2.29
N ARG A 327 -14.12 -11.97 -2.90
CA ARG A 327 -12.86 -12.20 -2.17
C ARG A 327 -12.36 -10.95 -1.46
N CYS A 328 -12.37 -9.80 -2.14
CA CYS A 328 -11.92 -8.53 -1.56
C CYS A 328 -12.81 -8.06 -0.40
N LYS A 329 -14.11 -8.42 -0.36
CA LYS A 329 -14.95 -8.17 0.82
C LYS A 329 -14.39 -8.77 2.11
N MET A 330 -13.65 -9.87 2.02
CA MET A 330 -13.06 -10.53 3.20
C MET A 330 -11.97 -9.71 3.88
N ILE A 331 -11.35 -8.77 3.15
CA ILE A 331 -10.29 -7.88 3.65
C ILE A 331 -10.73 -6.41 3.67
N PHE A 332 -11.99 -6.14 3.36
CA PHE A 332 -12.62 -4.84 3.46
C PHE A 332 -13.42 -4.75 4.78
N PRO A 333 -13.48 -3.59 5.46
CA PRO A 333 -14.24 -3.42 6.70
C PRO A 333 -15.73 -3.78 6.52
N ASN A 334 -16.29 -4.55 7.44
CA ASN A 334 -17.67 -5.03 7.36
C ASN A 334 -18.71 -3.99 7.82
N HIS A 335 -18.28 -2.84 8.34
CA HIS A 335 -19.14 -1.79 8.85
C HIS A 335 -18.59 -0.40 8.50
N LEU A 336 -19.47 0.60 8.52
CA LEU A 336 -19.09 2.00 8.36
C LEU A 336 -18.15 2.41 9.48
N PHE A 337 -17.04 3.07 9.14
CA PHE A 337 -16.07 3.55 10.12
C PHE A 337 -15.84 5.05 10.01
N SER A 338 -15.39 5.63 11.11
CA SER A 338 -14.79 6.96 11.14
C SER A 338 -13.28 6.83 11.22
N PRO A 339 -12.52 7.77 10.65
CA PRO A 339 -11.07 7.77 10.77
C PRO A 339 -10.60 7.82 12.23
N PHE A 340 -9.54 7.07 12.54
CA PHE A 340 -8.83 7.14 13.80
C PHE A 340 -8.43 8.59 14.06
N GLN A 341 -8.76 9.08 15.25
CA GLN A 341 -8.27 10.37 15.69
C GLN A 341 -6.77 10.25 15.97
N LEU A 342 -5.99 11.16 15.40
CA LEU A 342 -4.60 11.31 15.77
C LEU A 342 -4.49 12.24 16.96
N GLU A 343 -3.65 11.87 17.91
CA GLU A 343 -3.17 12.81 18.90
C GLU A 343 -2.14 13.74 18.26
N ASP A 344 -2.28 15.03 18.51
CA ASP A 344 -1.25 15.97 18.11
C ASP A 344 0.04 15.65 18.89
N LYS A 345 1.11 15.27 18.16
CA LYS A 345 2.45 15.08 18.71
C LYS A 345 3.12 16.43 18.92
N SER A 346 2.45 17.27 19.71
CA SER A 346 2.96 18.56 20.16
C SER A 346 4.17 18.33 21.06
N ASN A 347 5.36 18.46 20.46
CA ASN A 347 6.59 18.62 21.23
C ASN A 347 6.64 20.06 21.77
N VAL A 348 5.65 20.45 22.60
CA VAL A 348 5.71 21.72 23.34
C VAL A 348 7.01 21.75 24.15
N ASN A 349 7.44 20.59 24.65
CA ASN A 349 8.78 20.38 25.18
C ASN A 349 9.83 20.39 24.06
N ILE A 350 10.19 21.58 23.58
CA ILE A 350 11.47 21.83 22.92
C ILE A 350 12.55 21.42 23.93
N LYS A 351 12.98 20.15 23.87
CA LYS A 351 13.98 19.60 24.80
C LYS A 351 15.28 20.39 24.66
N SER A 352 15.84 20.77 25.80
CA SER A 352 17.15 21.41 25.86
C SER A 352 18.20 20.39 25.46
N ASP A 353 18.96 20.65 24.41
CA ASP A 353 20.11 19.80 24.07
C ASP A 353 21.28 19.97 25.06
N ASN A 354 21.13 20.74 26.15
CA ASN A 354 22.15 20.84 27.20
C ASN A 354 21.63 21.42 28.55
N PRO A 355 22.22 21.03 29.71
CA PRO A 355 21.84 21.50 31.06
C PRO A 355 22.16 22.97 31.39
N ARG A 356 22.69 23.74 30.44
CA ARG A 356 22.89 25.18 30.59
C ARG A 356 21.93 25.90 29.66
N ASN A 357 20.70 26.10 30.14
CA ASN A 357 19.75 27.06 29.60
C ASN A 357 20.42 28.43 29.57
N ALA A 358 20.99 28.80 28.43
CA ALA A 358 21.68 30.06 28.31
C ALA A 358 20.63 31.18 28.45
N PRO A 359 20.74 32.08 29.45
CA PRO A 359 19.76 33.14 29.65
C PRO A 359 19.57 33.96 28.37
N ASN A 360 18.38 34.54 28.23
CA ASN A 360 18.00 35.36 27.08
C ASN A 360 18.10 34.61 25.73
N THR A 361 17.47 33.44 25.65
CA THR A 361 17.41 32.62 24.42
C THR A 361 15.97 32.34 24.05
N CYS A 362 15.59 32.63 22.80
CA CYS A 362 14.30 32.29 22.21
C CYS A 362 14.50 31.14 21.20
N THR A 363 13.87 29.99 21.45
CA THR A 363 13.83 28.88 20.50
C THR A 363 12.47 28.84 19.81
N ILE A 364 12.45 28.87 18.49
CA ILE A 364 11.23 28.84 17.68
C ILE A 364 11.25 27.58 16.82
N LYS A 365 10.14 26.84 16.83
CA LYS A 365 9.90 25.68 15.98
C LYS A 365 8.66 25.94 15.12
N LEU A 366 8.81 25.84 13.81
CA LEU A 366 7.72 25.98 12.86
C LEU A 366 7.51 24.64 12.14
N ASP A 367 6.30 24.11 12.19
CA ASP A 367 5.88 22.94 11.42
C ASP A 367 5.07 23.43 10.21
N MET A 368 5.41 22.97 9.01
CA MET A 368 4.86 23.49 7.75
C MET A 368 4.22 22.38 6.91
N SER A 369 3.25 22.76 6.07
CA SER A 369 2.75 21.90 5.00
C SER A 369 3.83 21.74 3.94
N ASN A 370 4.00 20.53 3.40
CA ASN A 370 4.83 20.32 2.23
C ASN A 370 3.94 20.28 0.97
N SER A 371 4.26 21.06 -0.06
CA SER A 371 3.58 21.02 -1.36
C SER A 371 4.51 20.39 -2.40
N GLU A 372 4.49 19.06 -2.52
CA GLU A 372 5.21 18.37 -3.60
C GLU A 372 4.40 18.41 -4.91
N SER A 373 4.20 19.60 -5.48
CA SER A 373 3.55 19.76 -6.78
C SER A 373 4.46 20.44 -7.80
N GLU A 374 4.27 20.11 -9.07
CA GLU A 374 4.98 20.72 -10.21
C GLU A 374 4.42 22.10 -10.59
N THR A 375 3.25 22.51 -10.11
CA THR A 375 2.51 23.66 -10.67
C THR A 375 2.29 24.85 -9.71
N SER A 376 2.39 24.68 -8.40
CA SER A 376 2.69 25.81 -7.47
C SER A 376 3.21 25.28 -6.14
N LYS A 377 4.42 25.72 -5.75
CA LYS A 377 5.20 25.20 -4.62
C LYS A 377 5.24 26.25 -3.51
N HIS A 378 4.19 26.34 -2.72
CA HIS A 378 4.17 27.30 -1.61
C HIS A 378 3.78 26.58 -0.32
N PRO A 379 4.70 26.46 0.64
CA PRO A 379 4.37 25.91 1.93
C PRO A 379 3.58 26.92 2.76
N PHE A 380 2.89 26.41 3.76
CA PHE A 380 2.18 27.17 4.76
C PHE A 380 2.66 26.72 6.13
N ILE A 381 2.82 27.64 7.06
CA ILE A 381 3.10 27.27 8.45
C ILE A 381 1.80 26.76 9.05
N ILE A 382 1.78 25.53 9.54
CA ILE A 382 0.59 24.94 10.16
C ILE A 382 0.59 25.20 11.66
N ARG A 383 1.77 25.15 12.28
CA ARG A 383 1.95 25.31 13.72
C ARG A 383 3.25 26.05 14.02
N ALA A 384 3.18 26.97 14.98
CA ALA A 384 4.34 27.65 15.55
C ALA A 384 4.41 27.35 17.06
N CYS A 385 5.57 26.89 17.51
CA CYS A 385 5.89 26.71 18.92
C CYS A 385 7.08 27.58 19.25
N TYR A 386 7.07 28.26 20.39
CA TYR A 386 8.24 28.98 20.87
C TYR A 386 8.49 28.71 22.35
N ARG A 387 9.76 28.78 22.73
CA ARG A 387 10.25 28.69 24.10
C ARG A 387 11.27 29.78 24.34
N LEU A 388 10.94 30.74 25.18
CA LEU A 388 11.83 31.81 25.61
C LEU A 388 12.33 31.54 27.02
N ILE A 389 13.63 31.75 27.22
CA ILE A 389 14.27 31.82 28.53
C ILE A 389 14.76 33.24 28.69
N ASP A 390 14.20 34.00 29.62
CA ASP A 390 14.58 35.40 29.81
C ASP A 390 15.95 35.55 30.51
N MET A 391 16.38 36.78 30.77
CA MET A 391 17.65 37.07 31.48
C MET A 391 17.67 36.55 32.92
N LYS A 392 16.50 36.37 33.55
CA LYS A 392 16.34 35.88 34.93
C LYS A 392 16.17 34.36 34.98
N GLY A 393 16.11 33.69 33.83
CA GLY A 393 15.90 32.24 33.72
C GLY A 393 14.44 31.81 33.71
N ASN A 394 13.47 32.74 33.66
CA ASN A 394 12.06 32.38 33.54
C ASN A 394 11.77 31.79 32.15
N VAL A 395 10.96 30.74 32.12
CA VAL A 395 10.61 30.02 30.89
C VAL A 395 9.19 30.38 30.47
N TYR A 396 9.06 30.94 29.27
CA TYR A 396 7.78 31.17 28.59
C TYR A 396 7.68 30.22 27.41
N GLN A 397 6.61 29.46 27.31
CA GLN A 397 6.45 28.45 26.28
C GLN A 397 5.00 28.42 25.81
N LYS A 398 4.80 28.53 24.49
CA LYS A 398 3.46 28.56 23.89
C LYS A 398 3.44 27.89 22.53
N GLN A 399 2.27 27.37 22.18
CA GLN A 399 1.98 26.72 20.90
C GLN A 399 0.77 27.40 20.27
N HIS A 400 0.86 27.65 18.96
CA HIS A 400 -0.22 28.20 18.15
C HIS A 400 -0.38 27.38 16.88
N TYR A 401 -1.63 27.08 16.51
CA TYR A 401 -1.94 26.70 15.14
C TYR A 401 -2.15 27.97 14.33
N ILE A 402 -1.55 28.01 13.15
CA ILE A 402 -1.48 29.25 12.38
C ILE A 402 -2.67 29.34 11.45
N ARG A 403 -3.31 30.51 11.40
CA ARG A 403 -4.39 30.82 10.48
C ARG A 403 -3.85 31.20 9.11
N ASN A 404 -4.04 30.33 8.14
CA ASN A 404 -3.83 30.62 6.72
C ASN A 404 -4.82 29.83 5.86
N GLU A 405 -4.74 30.02 4.55
CA GLU A 405 -5.60 29.36 3.59
C GLU A 405 -5.62 27.83 3.76
N SER A 406 -4.45 27.21 3.96
CA SER A 406 -4.30 25.76 4.09
C SER A 406 -4.98 25.26 5.37
N THR A 407 -4.64 25.83 6.53
CA THR A 407 -5.20 25.40 7.82
C THR A 407 -6.70 25.66 7.94
N LEU A 408 -7.21 26.74 7.36
CA LEU A 408 -8.64 27.00 7.25
C LEU A 408 -9.34 25.93 6.41
N LYS A 409 -8.78 25.57 5.25
CA LYS A 409 -9.34 24.48 4.42
C LYS A 409 -9.37 23.16 5.19
N CYS A 410 -8.34 22.85 5.99
CA CYS A 410 -8.32 21.66 6.86
C CYS A 410 -9.51 21.62 7.83
N GLN A 411 -9.83 22.75 8.48
CA GLN A 411 -10.88 22.84 9.50
C GLN A 411 -12.28 22.63 8.95
N HIS A 412 -12.53 23.06 7.71
CA HIS A 412 -13.85 22.95 7.07
C HIS A 412 -14.17 21.53 6.57
N GLY A 413 -13.23 20.58 6.70
CA GLY A 413 -13.40 19.19 6.32
C GLY A 413 -13.07 18.97 4.85
N ILE A 414 -12.13 18.08 4.60
CA ILE A 414 -11.64 17.79 3.25
C ILE A 414 -11.99 16.35 2.89
N LYS A 415 -12.51 16.17 1.68
CA LYS A 415 -12.75 14.85 1.13
C LYS A 415 -11.46 14.30 0.52
N TYR A 416 -11.06 13.10 0.93
CA TYR A 416 -9.87 12.44 0.40
C TYR A 416 -10.20 11.47 -0.72
N ILE A 417 -9.32 11.41 -1.71
CA ILE A 417 -9.40 10.53 -2.88
C ILE A 417 -8.00 10.00 -3.23
N GLU A 418 -7.89 8.82 -3.82
CA GLU A 418 -6.61 8.36 -4.41
C GLU A 418 -6.22 9.24 -5.61
N LYS A 419 -4.93 9.57 -5.73
CA LYS A 419 -4.38 10.50 -6.74
C LYS A 419 -4.69 10.08 -8.19
N ASP A 420 -4.80 8.78 -8.45
CA ASP A 420 -5.08 8.20 -9.78
C ASP A 420 -6.55 7.84 -10.02
N PHE A 421 -7.47 8.36 -9.20
CA PHE A 421 -8.88 8.01 -9.29
C PHE A 421 -9.52 8.28 -10.67
N GLY A 422 -9.02 9.27 -11.41
CA GLY A 422 -9.51 9.62 -12.76
C GLY A 422 -8.68 9.08 -13.93
N ASN A 423 -7.55 8.40 -13.66
CA ASN A 423 -6.69 7.90 -14.72
C ASN A 423 -7.22 6.56 -15.23
N ILE A 424 -7.64 6.54 -16.50
CA ILE A 424 -8.16 5.34 -17.20
C ILE A 424 -7.04 4.30 -17.39
N ILE A 425 -5.77 4.72 -17.37
CA ILE A 425 -4.59 3.88 -17.56
C ILE A 425 -3.50 4.34 -16.58
N PRO A 426 -3.50 3.90 -15.31
CA PRO A 426 -2.36 4.15 -14.43
C PRO A 426 -1.19 3.28 -14.90
N ILE A 427 -0.29 3.87 -15.68
CA ILE A 427 0.89 3.19 -16.27
C ILE A 427 1.85 2.72 -15.15
N GLU A 428 1.86 3.39 -14.01
CA GLU A 428 2.61 3.00 -12.82
C GLU A 428 1.70 3.01 -11.59
N LYS A 429 1.65 1.89 -10.87
CA LYS A 429 0.99 1.84 -9.55
C LYS A 429 1.81 2.69 -8.58
N GLN A 430 1.42 3.95 -8.39
CA GLN A 430 2.02 4.82 -7.39
C GLN A 430 1.88 4.19 -5.98
N PRO A 431 2.80 4.48 -5.03
CA PRO A 431 2.58 4.14 -3.62
C PRO A 431 1.24 4.74 -3.14
N PHE A 432 0.60 4.17 -2.10
CA PHE A 432 -0.65 4.67 -1.52
C PHE A 432 -0.63 6.19 -1.36
N SER A 433 -1.23 6.90 -2.32
CA SER A 433 -1.07 8.33 -2.52
C SER A 433 -2.44 8.93 -2.63
N ILE A 434 -2.91 9.44 -1.50
CA ILE A 434 -4.18 10.14 -1.43
C ILE A 434 -3.97 11.64 -1.51
N THR A 435 -4.97 12.29 -2.09
CA THR A 435 -5.05 13.71 -2.36
C THR A 435 -6.41 14.21 -1.94
N SER A 436 -6.56 15.53 -1.81
CA SER A 436 -7.84 16.13 -1.45
C SER A 436 -8.67 16.49 -2.68
N LYS A 437 -9.99 16.36 -2.56
CA LYS A 437 -10.95 16.91 -3.51
C LYS A 437 -11.57 18.17 -2.91
N SER A 438 -11.41 19.30 -3.58
CA SER A 438 -12.04 20.57 -3.24
C SER A 438 -13.09 20.96 -4.29
N ASN A 439 -13.86 22.01 -4.02
CA ASN A 439 -14.81 22.58 -4.98
C ASN A 439 -14.13 23.10 -6.25
N GLN A 440 -12.82 23.35 -6.21
CA GLN A 440 -12.02 23.85 -7.34
C GLN A 440 -11.31 22.73 -8.11
N GLY A 441 -11.40 21.48 -7.66
CA GLY A 441 -10.79 20.33 -8.35
C GLY A 441 -10.09 19.36 -7.42
N VAL A 442 -9.07 18.68 -7.94
CA VAL A 442 -8.18 17.80 -7.17
C VAL A 442 -7.00 18.64 -6.68
N ASP A 443 -6.96 18.88 -5.38
CA ASP A 443 -5.86 19.58 -4.72
C ASP A 443 -4.92 18.54 -4.11
N GLN A 444 -3.61 18.71 -4.32
CA GLN A 444 -2.56 17.90 -3.67
C GLN A 444 -2.75 17.86 -2.15
N PRO A 445 -2.27 16.82 -1.43
CA PRO A 445 -2.41 16.77 0.01
C PRO A 445 -1.75 18.00 0.67
N PHE A 446 -2.57 18.89 1.22
CA PHE A 446 -2.16 20.12 1.91
C PHE A 446 -1.44 19.81 3.23
N ILE A 447 -1.78 18.70 3.91
CA ILE A 447 -0.96 18.08 4.96
C ILE A 447 -0.59 16.70 4.43
N THR A 448 0.69 16.51 4.11
CA THR A 448 1.18 15.22 3.60
C THR A 448 1.07 14.13 4.67
N LEU A 449 0.91 12.88 4.25
CA LEU A 449 1.00 11.73 5.15
C LEU A 449 2.35 11.69 5.90
N LEU A 450 3.40 12.25 5.29
CA LEU A 450 4.70 12.41 5.93
C LEU A 450 4.68 13.44 7.07
N ALA A 451 4.05 14.59 6.85
CA ALA A 451 3.89 15.60 7.89
C ALA A 451 3.01 15.08 9.04
N GLU A 452 1.94 14.37 8.71
CA GLU A 452 1.09 13.67 9.67
C GLU A 452 1.87 12.62 10.47
N TYR A 453 2.64 11.77 9.80
CA TYR A 453 3.52 10.78 10.43
C TYR A 453 4.50 11.43 11.43
N ASN A 454 5.18 12.51 11.01
CA ASN A 454 6.23 13.19 11.78
C ASN A 454 5.68 14.03 12.94
N HIS A 455 4.51 14.66 12.76
CA HIS A 455 4.04 15.71 13.66
C HIS A 455 2.70 15.40 14.34
N GLY A 456 1.99 14.35 13.92
CA GLY A 456 0.65 14.01 14.42
C GLY A 456 -0.41 15.03 14.03
N ILE A 457 -0.12 15.96 13.12
CA ILE A 457 -1.06 16.99 12.68
C ILE A 457 -1.80 16.49 11.43
N ASN A 458 -3.12 16.55 11.47
CA ASN A 458 -4.01 16.39 10.33
C ASN A 458 -5.29 17.24 10.51
N ASP A 459 -6.20 17.17 9.56
CA ASP A 459 -7.51 17.82 9.57
C ASP A 459 -8.35 17.49 10.81
N TYR A 460 -8.35 16.25 11.29
CA TYR A 460 -9.03 15.88 12.55
C TYR A 460 -8.45 16.63 13.76
N THR A 461 -7.12 16.73 13.84
CA THR A 461 -6.45 17.45 14.93
C THR A 461 -6.72 18.95 14.88
N LEU A 462 -6.88 19.52 13.68
CA LEU A 462 -7.11 20.96 13.47
C LEU A 462 -8.56 21.38 13.68
N LYS A 463 -9.54 20.48 13.49
CA LYS A 463 -10.98 20.78 13.49
C LYS A 463 -11.48 21.53 14.72
N LYS A 464 -10.83 21.36 15.87
CA LYS A 464 -11.22 21.98 17.15
C LYS A 464 -10.25 23.06 17.65
N GLN A 465 -9.23 23.40 16.86
CA GLN A 465 -8.16 24.30 17.30
C GLN A 465 -8.47 25.76 17.00
N GLU A 466 -8.01 26.65 17.87
CA GLU A 466 -7.99 28.08 17.57
C GLU A 466 -6.87 28.38 16.58
N LEU A 467 -7.22 28.99 15.44
CA LEU A 467 -6.25 29.41 14.43
C LEU A 467 -5.88 30.88 14.63
N VAL A 468 -4.60 31.14 14.85
CA VAL A 468 -4.04 32.47 15.14
C VAL A 468 -3.22 32.97 13.94
N PRO A 469 -3.42 34.19 13.43
CA PRO A 469 -2.56 34.77 12.41
C PRO A 469 -1.08 34.78 12.82
N LEU A 470 -0.16 34.45 11.90
CA LEU A 470 1.26 34.37 12.21
C LEU A 470 1.85 35.69 12.73
N GLN A 471 1.37 36.82 12.21
CA GLN A 471 1.74 38.15 12.70
C GLN A 471 1.48 38.32 14.20
N ILE A 472 0.38 37.78 14.74
CA ILE A 472 0.07 37.88 16.17
C ILE A 472 1.11 37.11 16.98
N VAL A 473 1.51 35.92 16.52
CA VAL A 473 2.55 35.11 17.17
C VAL A 473 3.90 35.84 17.15
N PHE A 474 4.26 36.47 16.04
CA PHE A 474 5.49 37.27 15.94
C PHE A 474 5.46 38.50 16.84
N ASN A 475 4.33 39.23 16.89
CA ASN A 475 4.17 40.37 17.80
C ASN A 475 4.27 39.94 19.27
N GLU A 476 3.70 38.78 19.61
CA GLU A 476 3.80 38.22 20.96
C GLU A 476 5.25 37.89 21.32
N ILE A 477 6.01 37.25 20.43
CA ILE A 477 7.44 36.99 20.66
C ILE A 477 8.21 38.31 20.78
N GLU A 478 7.93 39.29 19.91
CA GLU A 478 8.59 40.60 19.89
C GLU A 478 8.44 41.37 21.20
N GLN A 479 7.29 41.25 21.87
CA GLN A 479 7.06 41.83 23.19
C GLN A 479 7.86 41.18 24.32
N LEU A 480 8.33 39.94 24.12
CA LEU A 480 9.03 39.16 25.14
C LEU A 480 10.55 39.20 25.00
N ILE A 481 11.07 39.63 23.85
CA ILE A 481 12.50 39.66 23.54
C ILE A 481 13.09 41.07 23.68
N ASN A 482 14.42 41.14 23.71
CA ASN A 482 15.18 42.38 23.66
C ASN A 482 16.27 42.30 22.59
N GLU A 483 17.02 43.39 22.41
CA GLU A 483 18.07 43.48 21.39
C GLU A 483 19.15 42.39 21.51
N ASN A 484 19.40 41.91 22.73
CA ASN A 484 20.42 40.92 23.08
C ASN A 484 19.89 39.48 23.10
N THR A 485 18.61 39.25 22.82
CA THR A 485 18.04 37.89 22.81
C THR A 485 18.66 37.07 21.70
N ARG A 486 19.16 35.88 22.05
CA ARG A 486 19.71 34.91 21.08
C ARG A 486 18.59 34.06 20.52
N PHE A 487 18.56 33.87 19.21
CA PHE A 487 17.56 33.05 18.54
C PHE A 487 18.11 31.67 18.18
N LYS A 488 17.27 30.66 18.36
CA LYS A 488 17.49 29.30 17.83
C LYS A 488 16.25 28.92 17.03
N VAL A 489 16.37 28.87 15.71
CA VAL A 489 15.28 28.43 14.85
C VAL A 489 15.46 26.95 14.58
N LYS A 490 14.57 26.12 15.12
CA LYS A 490 14.47 24.70 14.79
C LYS A 490 13.41 24.54 13.70
N THR A 491 13.80 24.82 12.46
CA THR A 491 12.97 24.52 11.29
C THR A 491 13.58 23.35 10.53
N PRO A 492 12.81 22.31 10.18
CA PRO A 492 13.30 21.25 9.30
C PRO A 492 13.48 21.72 7.84
N ILE A 493 13.51 23.03 7.57
CA ILE A 493 13.20 23.65 6.28
C ILE A 493 14.20 24.76 5.95
N PRO A 494 14.61 24.92 4.66
CA PRO A 494 15.39 26.05 4.17
C PRO A 494 14.74 27.42 4.42
N SER A 495 15.54 28.43 4.76
CA SER A 495 15.11 29.82 5.03
C SER A 495 14.21 30.44 3.96
N ASN A 496 14.39 30.07 2.69
CA ASN A 496 13.60 30.56 1.56
C ASN A 496 12.09 30.33 1.71
N TYR A 497 11.68 29.21 2.32
CA TYR A 497 10.25 28.88 2.50
C TYR A 497 9.58 29.71 3.61
N LEU A 498 10.34 30.09 4.64
CA LEU A 498 9.84 31.01 5.67
C LEU A 498 9.62 32.41 5.10
N ILE A 499 10.54 32.89 4.27
CA ILE A 499 10.40 34.17 3.55
C ILE A 499 9.14 34.16 2.68
N GLU A 500 8.90 33.06 2.00
CA GLU A 500 7.73 32.89 1.14
C GLU A 500 6.40 32.94 1.92
N CYS A 501 6.36 32.29 3.09
CA CYS A 501 5.20 32.38 4.00
C CYS A 501 4.96 33.81 4.48
N ILE A 502 6.01 34.51 4.89
CA ILE A 502 5.94 35.91 5.37
C ILE A 502 5.40 36.83 4.26
N LYS A 503 5.90 36.69 3.03
CA LYS A 503 5.44 37.46 1.87
C LYS A 503 3.97 37.19 1.56
N ARG A 504 3.56 35.92 1.54
CA ARG A 504 2.19 35.52 1.18
C ARG A 504 1.16 35.98 2.21
N GLU A 505 1.53 35.94 3.49
CA GLU A 505 0.67 36.42 4.57
C GLU A 505 0.72 37.94 4.77
N ASN A 506 1.44 38.68 3.90
CA ASN A 506 1.64 40.14 3.99
C ASN A 506 2.09 40.58 5.40
N ILE A 507 2.96 39.79 6.03
CA ILE A 507 3.45 40.05 7.39
C ILE A 507 4.39 41.25 7.34
N LYS A 508 4.15 42.21 8.23
CA LYS A 508 5.02 43.38 8.37
C LYS A 508 6.37 42.91 8.88
N VAL A 509 7.42 43.10 8.09
CA VAL A 509 8.79 42.77 8.48
C VAL A 509 9.21 43.70 9.62
N THR A 510 9.49 43.10 10.78
CA THR A 510 10.03 43.79 11.96
C THR A 510 11.50 43.42 12.14
N THR A 511 12.22 44.17 12.97
CA THR A 511 13.64 43.89 13.28
C THR A 511 13.83 42.47 13.85
N PHE A 512 12.83 41.96 14.57
CA PHE A 512 12.79 40.55 14.99
C PHE A 512 12.76 39.59 13.80
N ILE A 513 11.88 39.84 12.82
CA ILE A 513 11.75 38.98 11.63
C ILE A 513 13.03 39.02 10.79
N GLU A 514 13.67 40.18 10.65
CA GLU A 514 14.98 40.30 9.98
C GLU A 514 16.07 39.49 10.69
N LYS A 515 16.10 39.52 12.03
CA LYS A 515 16.99 38.69 12.84
C LYS A 515 16.69 37.20 12.66
N LEU A 516 15.41 36.81 12.63
CA LEU A 516 14.95 35.44 12.43
C LEU A 516 15.37 34.89 11.05
N LEU A 517 15.29 35.72 10.01
CA LEU A 517 15.67 35.36 8.64
C LEU A 517 17.19 35.30 8.45
N SER A 518 17.95 36.11 9.17
CA SER A 518 19.43 36.14 9.09
C SER A 518 20.13 35.06 9.90
N THR A 519 19.46 34.42 10.88
CA THR A 519 20.06 33.34 11.71
C THR A 519 20.18 31.97 11.01
N ASN A 520 19.76 31.85 9.74
CA ASN A 520 19.77 30.60 8.97
C ASN A 520 20.94 30.51 7.95
N TYR A 521 22.07 31.18 8.21
CA TYR A 521 23.31 31.10 7.43
C TYR A 521 24.49 30.64 8.28
#